data_AF-A0A9N9PEE4-F1
#
_entry.id   AF-A0A9N9PEE4-F1
#
_cell.length_a   1.000
_cell.length_b   1.000
_cell.length_c   1.000
_cell.angle_alpha   90.00
_cell.angle_beta   90.00
_cell.angle_gamma   90.00
#
_symmetry.space_group_name_H-M   'P 1'
#
loop_
_entity.id
_entity.type
_entity.pdbx_description
1 polymer ?
#
loop_
_entity_poly.entity_id
_entity_poly.type
_entity_poly.pdbx_seq_one_letter_code
_entity_poly.pdbx_strand_id
1 'polypeptide(L)' 'NVNCVSLCNTNTQQQRHRTTPSQVQFLENYFTTVDDFPDSNMREKISSKLNMPSKSVHIW' A
#
# COMPACT_ATOMS: atom_id res chain seq x y z
N ASN A 1 -18.98 -24.36 -15.44
CA ASN A 1 -18.45 -24.55 -14.08
C ASN A 1 -17.02 -24.03 -14.08
N VAL A 2 -16.80 -22.75 -13.76
CA VAL A 2 -15.49 -22.10 -13.88
C VAL A 2 -14.65 -22.45 -12.65
N ASN A 3 -13.59 -23.24 -12.86
CA ASN A 3 -12.61 -23.59 -11.83
C ASN A 3 -11.75 -22.36 -11.50
N CYS A 4 -11.99 -21.75 -10.34
CA CYS A 4 -11.11 -20.71 -9.80
C CYS A 4 -9.84 -21.38 -9.27
N VAL A 5 -8.76 -21.23 -10.03
CA VAL A 5 -7.42 -21.73 -9.72
C VAL A 5 -6.92 -21.12 -8.42
N SER A 6 -6.91 -21.91 -7.34
CA SER A 6 -6.08 -21.63 -6.15
C SER A 6 -4.69 -22.22 -6.40
N LEU A 7 -3.74 -21.36 -6.71
CA LEU A 7 -2.32 -21.66 -6.70
C LEU A 7 -1.62 -20.62 -5.84
N CYS A 8 -1.49 -20.86 -4.54
CA CYS A 8 -0.49 -20.18 -3.73
C CYS A 8 0.66 -21.15 -3.45
N ASN A 9 1.63 -21.14 -4.37
CA ASN A 9 2.89 -21.85 -4.26
C ASN A 9 3.66 -21.42 -3.01
N THR A 10 4.11 -22.40 -2.26
CA THR A 10 5.08 -22.30 -1.16
C THR A 10 6.44 -21.84 -1.70
N ASN A 11 6.64 -20.54 -1.80
CA ASN A 11 7.94 -19.91 -1.71
C ASN A 11 7.79 -18.83 -0.63
N THR A 12 8.82 -18.59 0.17
CA THR A 12 8.92 -17.49 1.15
C THR A 12 8.96 -16.12 0.46
N GLN A 13 7.96 -15.86 -0.38
CA GLN A 13 7.72 -14.62 -1.07
C GLN A 13 6.96 -13.75 -0.10
N GLN A 14 7.63 -12.68 0.36
CA GLN A 14 7.02 -11.59 1.12
C GLN A 14 5.63 -11.35 0.56
N GLN A 15 4.59 -11.61 1.39
CA GLN A 15 3.22 -11.38 0.97
C GLN A 15 3.16 -9.95 0.46
N ARG A 16 2.97 -9.79 -0.85
CA ARG A 16 2.87 -8.47 -1.45
C ARG A 16 1.62 -7.87 -0.82
N HIS A 17 1.79 -7.00 0.17
CA HIS A 17 0.73 -6.18 0.71
C HIS A 17 0.28 -5.29 -0.44
N ARG A 18 -0.63 -5.82 -1.26
CA ARG A 18 -1.12 -5.12 -2.43
C ARG A 18 -1.93 -3.96 -1.91
N THR A 19 -1.48 -2.75 -2.21
CA THR A 19 -2.19 -1.52 -1.88
C THR A 19 -3.61 -1.63 -2.43
N THR A 20 -4.59 -1.53 -1.54
CA THR A 20 -6.00 -1.59 -1.90
C THR A 20 -6.38 -0.36 -2.73
N PRO A 21 -7.41 -0.44 -3.59
CA PRO A 21 -7.83 0.71 -4.40
C PRO A 21 -8.14 1.96 -3.56
N SER A 22 -8.72 1.80 -2.37
CA SER A 22 -8.99 2.91 -1.45
C SER A 22 -7.72 3.55 -0.89
N GLN A 23 -6.68 2.76 -0.61
CA GLN A 23 -5.37 3.27 -0.20
C GLN A 23 -4.71 4.04 -1.35
N VAL A 24 -4.78 3.53 -2.58
CA VAL A 24 -4.25 4.22 -3.78
C VAL A 24 -4.94 5.57 -3.97
N GLN A 25 -6.27 5.62 -3.93
CA GLN A 25 -7.01 6.89 -4.07
C GLN A 25 -6.63 7.93 -3.01
N PHE A 26 -6.42 7.48 -1.76
CA PHE A 26 -5.98 8.39 -0.71
C PHE A 26 -4.57 8.91 -0.97
N LEU A 27 -3.64 8.03 -1.35
CA LEU A 27 -2.26 8.39 -1.65
C LEU A 27 -2.22 9.35 -2.84
N GLU A 28 -2.87 9.05 -3.96
CA GLU A 28 -2.96 9.94 -5.12
C GLU A 28 -3.48 11.33 -4.73
N ASN A 29 -4.58 11.40 -3.98
CA ASN A 29 -5.12 12.68 -3.53
C ASN A 29 -4.14 13.40 -2.59
N TYR A 30 -3.50 12.68 -1.67
CA TYR A 30 -2.56 13.27 -0.71
C TYR A 30 -1.33 13.86 -1.41
N PHE A 31 -0.66 13.07 -2.25
CA PHE A 31 0.56 13.50 -2.95
C PHE A 31 0.26 14.61 -3.97
N THR A 32 -0.92 14.60 -4.60
CA THR A 32 -1.32 15.67 -5.54
C THR A 32 -1.69 16.99 -4.85
N THR A 33 -2.20 16.96 -3.61
CA THR A 33 -2.81 18.15 -2.98
C THR A 33 -2.06 18.68 -1.76
N VAL A 34 -1.26 17.83 -1.09
CA VAL A 34 -0.64 18.17 0.18
C VAL A 34 0.87 18.31 0.00
N ASP A 35 1.54 17.24 -0.39
CA ASP A 35 3.01 17.18 -0.42
C ASP A 35 3.50 15.99 -1.27
N ASP A 36 4.33 16.27 -2.27
CA ASP A 36 4.98 15.27 -3.11
C ASP A 36 6.09 14.50 -2.36
N PHE A 37 6.65 15.08 -1.28
CA PHE A 37 7.79 14.52 -0.54
C PHE A 37 7.57 14.53 0.99
N PRO A 38 6.59 13.77 1.50
CA PRO A 38 6.30 13.73 2.93
C PRO A 38 7.50 13.22 3.73
N ASP A 39 7.84 13.92 4.81
CA ASP A 39 8.89 13.50 5.75
C ASP A 39 8.51 12.21 6.49
N SER A 40 9.46 11.58 7.19
CA SER A 40 9.31 10.33 7.94
C SER A 40 8.09 10.34 8.88
N ASN A 41 7.91 11.43 9.63
CA ASN A 41 6.76 11.59 10.53
C ASN A 41 5.42 11.59 9.76
N MET A 42 5.38 12.22 8.58
CA MET A 42 4.17 12.30 7.80
C MET A 42 3.84 10.96 7.14
N ARG A 43 4.86 10.24 6.66
CA ARG A 43 4.72 8.85 6.20
C ARG A 43 4.18 7.95 7.30
N GLU A 44 4.63 8.08 8.55
CA GLU A 44 4.07 7.30 9.65
C GLU A 44 2.59 7.60 9.90
N LYS A 45 2.19 8.88 9.84
CA LYS A 45 0.77 9.28 9.97
C LYS A 45 -0.08 8.71 8.85
N ILE A 46 0.38 8.77 7.60
CA ILE A 46 -0.31 8.19 6.45
C ILE A 46 -0.42 6.67 6.61
N SER A 47 0.67 6.02 7.01
CA SER A 47 0.74 4.57 7.22
C SER A 47 -0.26 4.11 8.30
N SER A 48 -0.35 4.85 9.40
CA SER A 48 -1.29 4.59 10.49
C SER A 48 -2.75 4.79 10.04
N LYS A 49 -3.00 5.83 9.24
CA LYS A 49 -4.33 6.15 8.70
C LYS A 49 -4.82 5.11 7.70
N LEU A 50 -3.93 4.60 6.86
CA LEU A 50 -4.21 3.62 5.82
C LEU A 50 -4.09 2.18 6.29
N ASN A 51 -3.65 1.96 7.53
CA ASN A 51 -3.30 0.65 8.08
C ASN A 51 -2.40 -0.14 7.11
N MET A 52 -1.35 0.53 6.63
CA MET A 52 -0.34 -0.04 5.76
C MET A 52 1.06 0.25 6.32
N PRO A 53 2.08 -0.56 6.00
CA PRO A 53 3.43 -0.29 6.47
C PRO A 53 3.96 1.04 5.94
N SER A 54 4.65 1.83 6.77
CA SER A 54 5.29 3.08 6.32
C SER A 54 6.30 2.84 5.19
N LYS A 55 6.94 1.66 5.17
CA LYS A 55 7.82 1.24 4.07
C LYS A 55 7.06 1.10 2.75
N SER A 56 5.82 0.62 2.79
CA SER A 56 4.96 0.54 1.61
C SER A 56 4.55 1.94 1.13
N VAL A 57 4.33 2.90 2.03
CA VAL A 57 4.07 4.31 1.68
C VAL A 57 5.29 4.98 1.04
N HIS A 58 6.50 4.59 1.43
CA HIS A 58 7.74 5.12 0.85
C HIS A 58 8.07 4.54 -0.54
N ILE A 59 7.68 3.28 -0.79
CA ILE A 59 7.88 2.61 -2.08
C ILE A 59 6.82 3.03 -3.11
N TRP A 60 5.61 3.32 -2.63
CA TRP A 60 4.52 3.84 -3.44
C TRP A 60 4.84 5.24 -3.92
#